data_AF-A0A972STP5-F1
#
_entry.id   AF-A0A972STP5-F1
#
_cell.length_a   1.000
_cell.length_b   1.000
_cell.length_c   1.000
_cell.angle_alpha   90.00
_cell.angle_beta   90.00
_cell.angle_gamma   90.00
#
_symmetry.space_group_name_H-M   'P 1'
#
loop_
_entity.id
_entity.type
_entity.pdbx_description
1 polymer ?
#
loop_
_entity_poly.entity_id
_entity_poly.type
_entity_poly.pdbx_seq_one_letter_code
_entity_poly.pdbx_strand_id
1 'polypeptide(L)'
;MLNEEDVTQRAIYCYLAFRQMAILYSSDEAPSRYLEILGRSSLDLAGDPFIRETLEEALLEERVEEALHHLMIMYEGLALALCEVLETDMETIGESLPPSYLEEILAEMAPRPS
;
A
#
# COMPACT_ATOMS: atom_id res chain seq x y z
N MET A 1 -1.20 13.09 21.98
CA MET A 1 -1.38 11.65 21.71
C MET A 1 -2.58 11.54 20.79
N LEU A 2 -2.45 10.79 19.70
CA LEU A 2 -3.60 10.40 18.89
C LEU A 2 -4.55 9.56 19.75
N ASN A 3 -5.85 9.62 19.46
CA ASN A 3 -6.78 8.69 20.08
C ASN A 3 -6.64 7.30 19.44
N GLU A 4 -7.20 6.28 20.06
CA GLU A 4 -7.12 4.90 19.56
C GLU A 4 -7.71 4.76 18.15
N GLU A 5 -8.85 5.42 17.88
CA GLU A 5 -9.52 5.41 16.58
C GLU A 5 -8.63 5.93 15.44
N ASP A 6 -7.94 7.05 15.64
CA ASP A 6 -6.99 7.62 14.70
C ASP A 6 -5.82 6.66 14.43
N VAL A 7 -5.35 5.96 15.46
CA VAL A 7 -4.26 4.97 15.34
C VAL A 7 -4.75 3.74 14.57
N THR A 8 -5.96 3.25 14.85
CA THR A 8 -6.60 2.16 14.11
C THR A 8 -6.79 2.49 12.64
N GLN A 9 -7.31 3.68 12.33
CA GLN A 9 -7.49 4.12 10.94
C GLN A 9 -6.15 4.20 10.19
N ARG A 10 -5.10 4.69 10.84
CA ARG A 10 -3.75 4.72 10.26
C ARG A 10 -3.17 3.33 10.08
N ALA A 11 -3.40 2.41 11.02
CA ALA A 11 -2.94 1.02 10.93
C ALA A 11 -3.59 0.34 9.73
N ILE A 12 -4.90 0.51 9.58
CA ILE A 12 -5.67 0.00 8.43
C ILE A 12 -5.17 0.61 7.11
N TYR A 13 -4.96 1.93 7.05
CA TYR A 13 -4.43 2.57 5.85
C TYR A 13 -3.06 2.00 5.46
N CYS A 14 -2.12 1.95 6.40
CA CYS A 14 -0.78 1.40 6.14
C CYS A 14 -0.84 -0.09 5.76
N TYR A 15 -1.73 -0.85 6.40
CA TYR A 15 -2.00 -2.24 6.08
C TYR A 15 -2.44 -2.40 4.62
N LEU A 16 -3.46 -1.66 4.20
CA LEU A 16 -4.00 -1.77 2.84
C LEU A 16 -3.01 -1.24 1.80
N ALA A 17 -2.29 -0.16 2.09
CA ALA A 17 -1.26 0.40 1.23
C ALA A 17 -0.13 -0.61 0.96
N PHE A 18 0.44 -1.24 2.01
CA PHE A 18 1.49 -2.24 1.79
C PHE A 18 0.97 -3.44 1.01
N ARG A 19 -0.27 -3.90 1.29
CA ARG A 19 -0.86 -5.05 0.59
C ARG A 19 -1.06 -4.77 -0.89
N GLN A 20 -1.54 -3.58 -1.24
CA GLN A 20 -1.67 -3.16 -2.63
C GLN A 20 -0.31 -3.06 -3.32
N MET A 21 0.69 -2.46 -2.68
CA MET A 21 2.05 -2.39 -3.24
C MET A 21 2.70 -3.77 -3.40
N ALA A 22 2.47 -4.69 -2.46
CA ALA A 22 2.96 -6.06 -2.55
C ALA A 22 2.35 -6.85 -3.73
N ILE A 23 1.05 -6.65 -4.00
CA ILE A 23 0.38 -7.23 -5.17
C ILE A 23 0.99 -6.69 -6.46
N LEU A 24 1.17 -5.36 -6.55
CA LEU A 24 1.76 -4.72 -7.72
C LEU A 24 3.21 -5.17 -7.94
N TYR A 25 4.01 -5.21 -6.87
CA TYR A 25 5.41 -5.64 -6.91
C TYR A 25 5.55 -7.11 -7.34
N SER A 26 4.57 -7.95 -7.02
CA SER A 26 4.55 -9.37 -7.40
C SER A 26 3.93 -9.62 -8.79
N SER A 27 3.50 -8.58 -9.50
CA SER A 27 2.88 -8.69 -10.83
C SER A 27 3.91 -8.67 -11.96
N ASP A 28 3.52 -9.18 -13.13
CA ASP A 28 4.36 -9.13 -14.35
C ASP A 28 4.28 -7.77 -15.07
N GLU A 29 3.76 -6.73 -14.42
CA GLU A 29 3.62 -5.41 -15.00
C GLU A 29 4.99 -4.71 -15.13
N ALA A 30 5.17 -3.97 -16.22
CA ALA A 30 6.39 -3.22 -16.44
C ALA A 30 6.53 -2.12 -15.36
N PRO A 31 7.73 -1.89 -14.78
CA PRO A 31 7.92 -0.88 -13.74
C PRO A 31 7.49 0.53 -14.15
N SER A 32 7.60 0.88 -15.44
CA SER A 32 7.12 2.15 -15.98
C SER A 32 5.61 2.38 -15.85
N ARG A 33 4.83 1.34 -15.55
CA ARG A 33 3.38 1.40 -15.35
C ARG A 33 2.97 1.44 -13.88
N TYR A 34 3.89 1.29 -12.94
CA TYR A 34 3.52 1.18 -11.52
C TYR A 34 2.73 2.39 -11.01
N LEU A 35 3.15 3.61 -11.37
CA LEU A 35 2.41 4.82 -10.97
C LEU A 35 1.01 4.90 -11.60
N GLU A 36 0.86 4.48 -12.88
CA GLU A 36 -0.44 4.38 -13.56
C GLU A 36 -1.37 3.39 -12.83
N ILE A 37 -0.82 2.24 -12.43
CA ILE A 37 -1.59 1.19 -11.76
C ILE A 37 -1.97 1.61 -10.34
N LEU A 38 -1.05 2.23 -9.58
CA LEU A 38 -1.34 2.81 -8.27
C LEU A 38 -2.41 3.90 -8.33
N GLY A 39 -2.52 4.61 -9.46
CA GLY A 39 -3.60 5.57 -9.71
C GLY A 39 -5.01 4.97 -9.74
N ARG A 40 -5.13 3.64 -9.73
CA ARG A 40 -6.41 2.92 -9.60
C ARG A 40 -6.81 2.69 -8.15
N SER A 41 -5.89 2.89 -7.21
CA SER A 41 -6.12 2.66 -5.79
C SER A 41 -7.17 3.61 -5.25
N SER A 42 -8.19 3.07 -4.58
CA SER A 42 -9.17 3.85 -3.81
C SER A 42 -8.57 4.49 -2.55
N LEU A 43 -7.36 4.12 -2.17
CA LEU A 43 -6.58 4.78 -1.11
C LEU A 43 -5.85 6.05 -1.60
N ASP A 44 -5.99 6.40 -2.88
CA ASP A 44 -5.31 7.53 -3.53
C ASP A 44 -3.77 7.46 -3.42
N LEU A 45 -3.20 6.24 -3.55
CA LEU A 45 -1.75 6.03 -3.40
C LEU A 45 -0.92 6.86 -4.39
N ALA A 46 -1.39 7.05 -5.63
CA ALA A 46 -0.70 7.92 -6.60
C ALA A 46 -0.95 9.43 -6.37
N GLY A 47 -1.98 9.78 -5.58
CA GLY A 47 -2.25 11.15 -5.16
C GLY A 47 -1.41 11.59 -3.97
N ASP A 48 -0.93 10.64 -3.15
CA ASP A 48 0.02 10.90 -2.07
C ASP A 48 1.34 11.49 -2.64
N PRO A 49 1.72 12.73 -2.25
CA PRO A 49 2.89 13.39 -2.81
C PRO A 49 4.18 12.61 -2.57
N PHE A 50 4.32 11.96 -1.41
CA PHE A 50 5.53 11.21 -1.09
C PHE A 50 5.67 9.97 -1.96
N ILE A 51 4.59 9.19 -2.13
CA ILE A 51 4.58 8.02 -3.02
C ILE A 51 4.88 8.45 -4.46
N ARG A 52 4.17 9.48 -4.95
CA ARG A 52 4.29 9.96 -6.33
C ARG A 52 5.71 10.44 -6.61
N GLU A 53 6.23 11.34 -5.80
CA GLU A 53 7.57 11.91 -5.99
C GLU A 53 8.65 10.82 -5.94
N THR A 54 8.53 9.88 -4.98
CA THR A 54 9.46 8.74 -4.89
C THR A 54 9.50 7.90 -6.17
N LEU A 55 8.33 7.62 -6.77
CA LEU A 55 8.25 6.81 -7.98
C LEU A 55 8.62 7.59 -9.25
N GLU A 56 8.27 8.87 -9.33
CA GLU A 56 8.65 9.75 -10.44
C GLU A 56 10.17 9.95 -10.50
N GLU A 57 10.82 10.21 -9.37
CA GLU A 57 12.29 10.31 -9.30
C GLU A 57 12.95 8.97 -9.67
N ALA A 58 12.46 7.85 -9.12
CA ALA A 58 12.99 6.54 -9.44
C ALA A 58 12.79 6.15 -10.91
N LEU A 59 11.76 6.68 -11.58
CA LEU A 59 11.54 6.46 -13.01
C LEU A 59 12.60 7.14 -13.87
N LEU A 60 13.04 8.33 -13.48
CA LEU A 60 14.13 9.04 -14.17
C LEU A 60 15.48 8.32 -14.01
N GLU A 61 15.63 7.56 -12.93
CA GLU A 61 16.86 6.83 -12.61
C GLU A 61 16.84 5.35 -13.01
N GLU A 62 15.75 4.86 -13.61
CA GLU A 62 15.54 3.45 -13.96
C GLU A 62 15.55 2.50 -12.73
N ARG A 63 15.07 2.97 -11.57
CA ARG A 63 15.04 2.23 -10.29
C ARG A 63 13.63 2.10 -9.67
N VAL A 64 12.58 2.18 -10.49
CA VAL A 64 11.17 2.19 -10.01
C VAL A 64 10.81 0.93 -9.21
N GLU A 65 11.33 -0.23 -9.62
CA GLU A 65 11.08 -1.50 -8.92
C GLU A 65 11.65 -1.48 -7.49
N GLU A 66 12.89 -1.00 -7.34
CA GLU A 66 13.52 -0.79 -6.03
C GLU A 66 12.74 0.22 -5.19
N ALA A 67 12.26 1.30 -5.80
CA ALA A 67 11.47 2.32 -5.12
C ALA A 67 10.11 1.79 -4.63
N LEU A 68 9.39 1.02 -5.46
CA LEU A 68 8.15 0.36 -5.05
C LEU A 68 8.40 -0.62 -3.90
N HIS A 69 9.49 -1.39 -3.97
CA HIS A 69 9.88 -2.31 -2.90
C HIS A 69 10.15 -1.57 -1.58
N HIS A 70 10.85 -0.44 -1.63
CA HIS A 70 11.11 0.38 -0.45
C HIS A 70 9.83 0.96 0.14
N LEU A 71 8.91 1.48 -0.69
CA LEU A 71 7.62 1.97 -0.23
C LEU A 71 6.81 0.86 0.43
N MET A 72 6.77 -0.33 -0.17
CA MET A 72 6.11 -1.51 0.40
C MET A 72 6.64 -1.84 1.80
N ILE A 73 7.96 -1.96 1.97
CA ILE A 73 8.59 -2.24 3.28
C ILE A 73 8.29 -1.13 4.28
N MET A 74 8.32 0.13 3.86
CA MET A 74 8.04 1.26 4.73
C MET A 74 6.60 1.21 5.28
N TYR A 75 5.60 0.98 4.41
CA TYR A 75 4.21 0.87 4.84
C TYR A 75 3.94 -0.37 5.69
N GLU A 76 4.60 -1.50 5.39
CA GLU A 76 4.57 -2.69 6.25
C GLU A 76 5.12 -2.38 7.64
N GLY A 77 6.29 -1.72 7.73
CA GLY A 77 6.91 -1.32 8.99
C GLY A 77 6.06 -0.33 9.79
N LEU A 78 5.39 0.62 9.12
CA LEU A 78 4.47 1.56 9.76
C LEU A 78 3.24 0.83 10.33
N ALA A 79 2.66 -0.09 9.56
CA ALA A 79 1.53 -0.89 10.02
C ALA A 79 1.91 -1.73 11.25
N LEU A 80 3.07 -2.39 11.24
CA LEU A 80 3.59 -3.12 12.40
C LEU A 80 3.77 -2.21 13.62
N ALA A 81 4.39 -1.04 13.44
CA ALA A 81 4.59 -0.10 14.54
C ALA A 81 3.26 0.40 15.14
N LEU A 82 2.22 0.57 14.32
CA LEU A 82 0.89 0.96 14.79
C LEU A 82 0.17 -0.20 15.47
N CYS A 83 0.38 -1.44 15.02
CA CYS A 83 -0.13 -2.64 15.70
C CYS A 83 0.44 -2.76 17.11
N GLU A 84 1.74 -2.51 17.29
CA GLU A 84 2.39 -2.50 18.62
C GLU A 84 1.76 -1.45 19.55
N VAL A 85 1.42 -0.26 19.04
CA VAL A 85 0.75 0.79 19.82
C VAL A 85 -0.67 0.37 20.24
N LEU A 86 -1.35 -0.40 19.39
CA LEU A 86 -2.70 -0.92 19.63
C LEU A 86 -2.72 -2.24 20.41
N GLU A 87 -1.56 -2.79 20.77
CA GLU A 87 -1.43 -4.11 21.38
C GLU A 87 -2.12 -5.22 20.55
N THR A 88 -1.97 -5.16 19.22
CA THR A 88 -2.58 -6.08 18.24
C THR A 88 -1.56 -6.52 17.18
N ASP A 89 -2.02 -7.23 16.14
CA ASP A 89 -1.19 -7.70 15.02
C ASP A 89 -1.85 -7.47 13.64
N MET A 90 -1.07 -7.70 12.58
CA MET A 90 -1.51 -7.52 11.19
C MET A 90 -2.65 -8.48 10.79
N GLU A 91 -2.71 -9.66 11.40
CA GLU A 91 -3.78 -10.64 11.17
C GLU A 91 -5.10 -10.07 11.69
N THR A 92 -5.11 -9.59 12.93
CA THR A 92 -6.26 -8.97 13.58
C THR A 92 -6.72 -7.71 12.82
N ILE A 93 -5.80 -6.86 12.34
CA ILE A 93 -6.16 -5.72 11.50
C ILE A 93 -6.87 -6.19 10.22
N GLY A 94 -6.34 -7.22 9.54
CA GLY A 94 -6.97 -7.78 8.35
C GLY A 94 -8.36 -8.36 8.62
N GLU A 95 -8.52 -9.11 9.72
CA GLU A 95 -9.79 -9.72 10.14
C GLU A 95 -10.84 -8.70 10.59
N SER A 96 -10.41 -7.51 11.04
CA SER A 96 -11.32 -6.43 11.44
C SER A 96 -12.06 -5.80 10.25
N LEU A 97 -11.55 -5.99 9.03
CA LEU A 97 -12.13 -5.44 7.80
C LEU A 97 -13.21 -6.36 7.24
N PRO A 98 -14.30 -5.82 6.66
CA PRO A 98 -15.28 -6.64 5.95
C PRO A 98 -14.59 -7.45 4.83
N PRO A 99 -14.75 -8.78 4.75
CA PRO A 99 -14.04 -9.60 3.77
C PRO A 99 -14.27 -9.16 2.32
N SER A 100 -15.50 -8.78 1.96
CA SER A 100 -15.82 -8.28 0.62
C SER A 100 -15.09 -6.98 0.28
N TYR A 101 -14.94 -6.08 1.26
CA TYR A 101 -14.20 -4.84 1.08
C TYR A 101 -12.71 -5.11 0.87
N LEU A 102 -12.14 -6.03 1.65
CA LEU A 102 -10.74 -6.43 1.52
C LEU A 102 -10.47 -7.09 0.15
N GLU A 103 -11.36 -7.94 -0.33
CA GLU A 103 -11.25 -8.54 -1.67
C GLU A 103 -11.32 -7.47 -2.77
N GLU A 104 -12.29 -6.57 -2.68
CA GLU A 104 -12.49 -5.49 -3.66
C GLU A 104 -11.27 -4.56 -3.74
N ILE A 105 -10.77 -4.09 -2.59
CA ILE A 105 -9.67 -3.13 -2.56
C ILE A 105 -8.35 -3.76 -3.04
N LEU A 106 -8.10 -5.03 -2.72
CA LEU A 106 -6.88 -5.72 -3.18
C LEU A 106 -6.95 -6.05 -4.67
N ALA A 107 -8.14 -6.30 -5.21
CA ALA A 107 -8.33 -6.56 -6.64
C ALA A 107 -8.03 -5.33 -7.53
N GLU A 108 -8.00 -4.11 -6.97
CA GLU A 108 -7.63 -2.89 -7.71
C GLU A 108 -6.22 -2.98 -8.33
N MET A 109 -5.32 -3.72 -7.69
CA MET A 109 -3.94 -3.92 -8.13
C MET A 109 -3.74 -5.17 -8.99
N ALA A 110 -4.80 -5.97 -9.19
CA ALA A 110 -4.70 -7.16 -10.03
C ALA A 110 -4.49 -6.77 -11.52
N PRO A 111 -3.71 -7.57 -12.28
CA PRO A 111 -3.57 -7.35 -13.72
C PRO A 111 -4.94 -7.41 -14.38
N ARG A 112 -5.29 -6.41 -15.19
CA ARG A 112 -6.52 -6.46 -15.98
C ARG A 112 -6.26 -7.28 -17.25
N PRO A 113 -7.16 -8.19 -17.64
CA PRO A 113 -7.06 -8.83 -18.95
C PRO A 113 -7.16 -7.74 -20.03
N SER A 114 -6.17 -7.74 -20.92
CA SER A 114 -6.07 -6.89 -22.12
C SER A 114 -7.18 -7.16 -23.12
#